data_AF-A0A369JG23-F1
#
_entry.id   AF-A0A369JG23-F1
#
_cell.length_a   1.000
_cell.length_b   1.000
_cell.length_c   1.000
_cell.angle_alpha   90.00
_cell.angle_beta   90.00
_cell.angle_gamma   90.00
#
_symmetry.space_group_name_H-M   'P 1'
#
loop_
_entity.id
_entity.type
_entity.pdbx_description
1 polymer ?
#
loop_
_entity_poly.entity_id
_entity_poly.type
_entity_poly.pdbx_seq_one_letter_code
_entity_poly.pdbx_strand_id
1 'polypeptide(L)'
;MSLPQPPPSSRGPSKKRKFGSGEIPLQDLPYVKEQFSGVVERLDDLQTVQHGKFKDVEEIEVIKIQVQQMLESIDKYADLCKATENTGLDVKSIPFSKFDDELMRTRLGVSVIDIRCQSAKEFGDNMITALHLHPLSRQLPDIVNAVGGCNFQSMSRLLNMISSAVNTKPEASGRMFIDQWLLESANLTWDLEKGRFHSILIPECQISDLRTAPARIIHGRYVTYITGSTDYAFWSIPEERFSVKHEATLHQNNVINTITATLITPFETLVFYEAKRDGEDLTDHVPQVVAQCLAACVKSKLPQMPFCLTTGSEWMFGIMDTSVTPNTCTKSSVFDVDCRAPSLPVIQSIMTLLLLWTVQPAMAIRDAIQKL
;
A
#
# COMPACT_ATOMS: atom_id res chain seq x y z
N MET A 1 -49.89 -3.77 -42.93
CA MET A 1 -48.61 -3.36 -43.53
C MET A 1 -47.52 -3.62 -42.50
N SER A 2 -46.78 -4.70 -42.68
CA SER A 2 -45.70 -5.14 -41.79
C SER A 2 -44.41 -4.45 -42.20
N LEU A 3 -43.73 -3.80 -41.27
CA LEU A 3 -42.44 -3.17 -41.54
C LEU A 3 -41.35 -4.23 -41.78
N PRO A 4 -40.39 -3.99 -42.69
CA PRO A 4 -39.30 -4.92 -42.94
C PRO A 4 -38.38 -5.03 -41.72
N GLN A 5 -38.03 -6.26 -41.34
CA GLN A 5 -37.03 -6.47 -40.30
C GLN A 5 -35.63 -6.09 -40.81
N PRO A 6 -34.78 -5.48 -39.96
CA PRO A 6 -33.41 -5.17 -40.30
C PRO A 6 -32.60 -6.47 -40.45
N PRO A 7 -31.59 -6.48 -41.35
CA PRO A 7 -30.77 -7.66 -41.58
C PRO A 7 -29.97 -8.04 -40.33
N PRO A 8 -29.74 -9.34 -40.09
CA PRO A 8 -28.96 -9.80 -38.95
C PRO A 8 -27.53 -9.29 -39.04
N SER A 9 -27.04 -8.63 -37.99
CA SER A 9 -25.68 -8.10 -37.95
C SER A 9 -24.66 -9.24 -37.97
N SER A 10 -23.90 -9.34 -39.05
CA SER A 10 -22.86 -10.36 -39.28
C SER A 10 -21.56 -10.07 -38.51
N ARG A 11 -21.65 -9.70 -37.22
CA ARG A 11 -20.45 -9.63 -36.37
C ARG A 11 -20.19 -11.03 -35.82
N GLY A 12 -19.28 -11.75 -36.50
CA GLY A 12 -18.75 -13.02 -36.01
C GLY A 12 -18.17 -12.87 -34.60
N PRO A 13 -18.11 -13.96 -33.81
CA PRO A 13 -17.63 -13.93 -32.44
C PRO A 13 -16.20 -13.41 -32.43
N SER A 14 -16.00 -12.19 -31.91
CA SER A 14 -14.67 -11.67 -31.68
C SER A 14 -14.00 -12.62 -30.69
N LYS A 15 -12.88 -13.24 -31.11
CA LYS A 15 -12.01 -13.98 -30.21
C LYS A 15 -11.61 -13.00 -29.11
N LYS A 16 -12.25 -13.10 -27.94
CA LYS A 16 -11.87 -12.34 -26.75
C LYS A 16 -10.41 -12.70 -26.46
N ARG A 17 -9.47 -11.84 -26.86
CA ARG A 17 -8.10 -11.89 -26.39
C ARG A 17 -8.20 -11.80 -24.86
N LYS A 18 -7.78 -12.86 -24.16
CA LYS A 18 -7.53 -12.75 -22.72
C LYS A 18 -6.39 -11.76 -22.60
N PHE A 19 -6.70 -10.52 -22.21
CA PHE A 19 -5.70 -9.58 -21.75
C PHE A 19 -5.15 -10.13 -20.44
N GLY A 20 -4.09 -10.94 -20.52
CA GLY A 20 -3.31 -11.29 -19.36
C GLY A 20 -2.71 -10.02 -18.79
N SER A 21 -2.66 -9.90 -17.47
CA SER A 21 -2.02 -8.81 -16.70
C SER A 21 -2.65 -7.40 -16.70
N GLY A 22 -3.66 -7.10 -17.53
CA GLY A 22 -4.25 -5.74 -17.58
C GLY A 22 -3.37 -4.71 -18.28
N GLU A 23 -2.37 -5.17 -19.05
CA GLU A 23 -1.54 -4.34 -19.90
C GLU A 23 -2.30 -3.90 -21.16
N ILE A 24 -2.16 -2.62 -21.54
CA ILE A 24 -2.57 -2.12 -22.85
C ILE A 24 -1.31 -2.10 -23.73
N PRO A 25 -1.23 -2.94 -24.78
CA PRO A 25 -0.13 -2.89 -25.75
C PRO A 25 0.05 -1.48 -26.32
N LEU A 26 1.30 -1.07 -26.59
CA LEU A 26 1.59 0.27 -27.10
C LEU A 26 0.79 0.61 -28.37
N GLN A 27 0.64 -0.38 -29.25
CA GLN A 27 -0.15 -0.29 -30.48
C GLN A 27 -1.66 -0.11 -30.27
N ASP A 28 -2.18 -0.48 -29.09
CA ASP A 28 -3.59 -0.39 -28.73
C ASP A 28 -3.90 0.92 -27.97
N LEU A 29 -2.87 1.67 -27.51
CA LEU A 29 -3.06 2.94 -26.80
C LEU A 29 -3.86 3.98 -27.61
N PRO A 30 -3.65 4.19 -28.92
CA PRO A 30 -4.45 5.14 -29.70
C PRO A 30 -5.94 4.81 -29.68
N TYR A 31 -6.28 3.52 -29.78
CA TYR A 31 -7.67 3.05 -29.72
C TYR A 31 -8.28 3.26 -28.34
N VAL A 32 -7.55 2.90 -27.27
CA VAL A 32 -8.04 3.10 -25.90
C VAL A 32 -8.23 4.59 -25.61
N LYS A 33 -7.31 5.44 -26.06
CA LYS A 33 -7.41 6.90 -25.95
C LYS A 33 -8.69 7.41 -26.63
N GLU A 34 -8.95 6.97 -27.86
CA GLU A 34 -10.18 7.34 -28.60
C GLU A 34 -11.45 6.92 -27.83
N GLN A 35 -11.48 5.73 -27.24
CA GLN A 35 -12.63 5.28 -26.44
C GLN A 35 -12.87 6.18 -25.22
N PHE A 36 -11.83 6.55 -24.49
CA PHE A 36 -11.96 7.44 -23.32
C PHE A 36 -12.31 8.87 -23.72
N SER A 37 -11.76 9.41 -24.81
CA SER A 37 -12.16 10.71 -25.35
C SER A 37 -13.65 10.74 -25.70
N GLY A 38 -14.17 9.68 -26.32
CA GLY A 38 -15.60 9.55 -26.60
C GLY A 38 -16.48 9.45 -25.35
N VAL A 39 -15.94 9.03 -24.20
CA VAL A 39 -16.66 9.09 -22.92
C VAL A 39 -16.75 10.54 -22.43
N VAL A 40 -15.65 11.31 -22.49
CA VAL A 40 -15.66 12.74 -22.13
C VAL A 40 -16.68 13.51 -22.94
N GLU A 41 -16.69 13.32 -24.27
CA GLU A 41 -17.66 13.96 -25.17
C GLU A 41 -19.11 13.65 -24.78
N ARG A 42 -19.41 12.39 -24.45
CA ARG A 42 -20.75 11.99 -24.00
C ARG A 42 -21.13 12.61 -22.66
N LEU A 43 -20.18 12.78 -21.74
CA LEU A 43 -20.43 13.45 -20.45
C LEU A 43 -20.70 14.95 -20.67
N ASP A 44 -19.98 15.59 -21.59
CA ASP A 44 -20.22 16.98 -21.99
C ASP A 44 -21.60 17.16 -22.65
N ASP A 45 -21.99 16.22 -23.52
CA ASP A 45 -23.32 16.19 -24.13
C ASP A 45 -24.43 16.03 -23.08
N LEU A 46 -24.22 15.20 -22.06
CA LEU A 46 -25.19 15.03 -20.97
C LEU A 46 -25.39 16.32 -20.17
N GLN A 47 -24.31 17.07 -19.93
CA GLN A 47 -24.36 18.36 -19.23
C GLN A 47 -25.02 19.47 -20.07
N THR A 48 -24.84 19.45 -21.41
CA THR A 48 -25.25 20.54 -22.32
C THR A 48 -26.58 20.29 -23.04
N VAL A 49 -26.79 19.09 -23.58
CA VAL A 49 -27.88 18.77 -24.52
C VAL A 49 -29.19 18.40 -23.81
N GLN A 50 -29.14 17.81 -22.61
CA GLN A 50 -30.34 17.47 -21.84
C GLN A 50 -30.92 18.65 -21.03
N HIS A 51 -30.91 19.85 -21.62
CA HIS A 51 -31.43 21.09 -21.00
C HIS A 51 -30.86 21.40 -19.60
N GLY A 52 -29.61 21.01 -19.33
CA GLY A 52 -29.00 21.20 -18.02
C GLY A 52 -29.58 20.31 -16.91
N LYS A 53 -30.40 19.32 -17.22
CA LYS A 53 -30.97 18.36 -16.25
C LYS A 53 -29.91 17.67 -15.40
N PHE A 54 -28.71 17.52 -15.94
CA PHE A 54 -27.57 16.86 -15.32
C PHE A 54 -26.40 17.81 -15.03
N LYS A 55 -26.59 19.12 -15.22
CA LYS A 55 -25.52 20.11 -15.06
C LYS A 55 -24.98 20.16 -13.62
N ASP A 56 -25.85 19.92 -12.65
CA ASP A 56 -25.52 20.00 -11.22
C ASP A 56 -25.30 18.60 -10.59
N VAL A 57 -25.14 17.55 -11.41
CA VAL A 57 -24.85 16.20 -10.93
C VAL A 57 -23.34 16.08 -10.73
N GLU A 58 -22.91 16.20 -9.49
CA GLU A 58 -21.51 16.15 -9.06
C GLU A 58 -20.80 14.90 -9.56
N GLU A 59 -21.49 13.75 -9.59
CA GLU A 59 -20.94 12.47 -10.04
C GLU A 59 -20.48 12.51 -11.50
N ILE A 60 -21.13 13.28 -12.37
CA ILE A 60 -20.72 13.43 -13.78
C ILE A 60 -19.40 14.17 -13.86
N GLU A 61 -19.23 15.24 -13.08
CA GLU A 61 -17.99 16.00 -13.05
C GLU A 61 -16.85 15.15 -12.47
N VAL A 62 -17.11 14.38 -11.41
CA VAL A 62 -16.14 13.42 -10.85
C VAL A 62 -15.70 12.40 -11.90
N ILE A 63 -16.65 11.78 -12.63
CA ILE A 63 -16.32 10.80 -13.69
C ILE A 63 -15.52 11.49 -14.80
N LYS A 64 -15.90 12.69 -15.22
CA LYS A 64 -15.20 13.44 -16.26
C LYS A 64 -13.75 13.72 -15.87
N ILE A 65 -13.53 14.20 -14.64
CA ILE A 65 -12.19 14.42 -14.09
C ILE A 65 -11.40 13.11 -14.09
N GLN A 66 -11.99 11.99 -13.65
CA GLN A 66 -11.32 10.68 -13.65
C GLN A 66 -10.93 10.23 -15.07
N VAL A 67 -11.82 10.36 -16.04
CA VAL A 67 -11.53 9.99 -17.44
C VAL A 67 -10.42 10.87 -18.02
N GLN A 68 -10.44 12.18 -17.75
CA GLN A 68 -9.40 13.09 -18.19
C GLN A 68 -8.03 12.72 -17.59
N GLN A 69 -8.00 12.35 -16.31
CA GLN A 69 -6.78 11.87 -15.64
C GLN A 69 -6.27 10.54 -16.24
N MET A 70 -7.16 9.65 -16.69
CA MET A 70 -6.78 8.43 -17.41
C MET A 70 -6.16 8.75 -18.77
N LEU A 71 -6.72 9.71 -19.52
CA LEU A 71 -6.15 10.16 -20.80
C LEU A 71 -4.74 10.74 -20.62
N GLU A 72 -4.53 11.60 -19.61
CA GLU A 72 -3.19 12.13 -19.28
C GLU A 72 -2.20 11.02 -18.92
N SER A 73 -2.67 9.99 -18.21
CA SER A 73 -1.86 8.83 -17.82
C SER A 73 -1.45 7.99 -19.04
N ILE A 74 -2.37 7.81 -20.01
CA ILE A 74 -2.09 7.13 -21.28
C ILE A 74 -1.03 7.89 -22.08
N ASP A 75 -1.15 9.22 -22.18
CA ASP A 75 -0.19 10.03 -22.92
C ASP A 75 1.21 9.98 -22.30
N LYS A 76 1.30 10.11 -20.97
CA LYS A 76 2.58 9.98 -20.26
C LYS A 76 3.19 8.59 -20.40
N TYR A 77 2.37 7.54 -20.37
CA TYR A 77 2.87 6.18 -20.62
C TYR A 77 3.46 6.03 -22.03
N ALA A 78 2.76 6.55 -23.04
CA ALA A 78 3.23 6.52 -24.41
C ALA A 78 4.57 7.25 -24.57
N ASP A 79 4.74 8.39 -23.89
CA ASP A 79 5.99 9.15 -23.90
C ASP A 79 7.15 8.38 -23.24
N LEU A 80 6.90 7.71 -22.10
CA LEU A 80 7.90 6.85 -21.45
C LEU A 80 8.32 5.67 -22.34
N CYS A 81 7.38 5.07 -23.07
CA CYS A 81 7.67 3.99 -24.01
C CYS A 81 8.50 4.49 -25.21
N LYS A 82 8.12 5.62 -25.82
CA LYS A 82 8.86 6.22 -26.94
C LYS A 82 10.30 6.58 -26.53
N ALA A 83 10.50 7.10 -25.33
CA ALA A 83 11.82 7.44 -24.81
C ALA A 83 12.76 6.22 -24.70
N THR A 84 12.22 5.00 -24.72
CA THR A 84 12.95 3.76 -24.48
C THR A 84 12.98 2.81 -25.68
N GLU A 85 12.22 3.10 -26.74
CA GLU A 85 12.09 2.26 -27.96
C GLU A 85 13.45 1.95 -28.62
N ASN A 86 14.39 2.90 -28.61
CA ASN A 86 15.73 2.73 -29.21
C ASN A 86 16.79 2.16 -28.25
N THR A 87 16.43 1.86 -27.01
CA THR A 87 17.39 1.43 -25.98
C THR A 87 17.56 -0.09 -25.89
N GLY A 88 16.67 -0.86 -26.53
CA GLY A 88 16.61 -2.32 -26.38
C GLY A 88 16.13 -2.80 -25.00
N LEU A 89 15.72 -1.86 -24.12
CA LEU A 89 15.17 -2.18 -22.81
C LEU A 89 13.70 -2.61 -22.93
N ASP A 90 13.30 -3.58 -22.13
CA ASP A 90 11.90 -3.95 -21.96
C ASP A 90 11.28 -3.01 -20.92
N VAL A 91 10.38 -2.14 -21.36
CA VAL A 91 9.78 -1.09 -20.53
C VAL A 91 8.31 -1.37 -20.29
N LYS A 92 7.89 -1.34 -19.03
CA LYS A 92 6.49 -1.53 -18.63
C LYS A 92 6.07 -0.56 -17.54
N SER A 93 4.78 -0.24 -17.54
CA SER A 93 4.10 0.39 -16.40
C SER A 93 3.20 -0.65 -15.75
N ILE A 94 3.40 -0.93 -14.47
CA ILE A 94 2.70 -1.98 -13.74
C ILE A 94 2.15 -1.41 -12.44
N PRO A 95 0.82 -1.42 -12.22
CA PRO A 95 0.25 -1.00 -10.94
C PRO A 95 0.55 -2.04 -9.85
N PHE A 96 0.62 -1.61 -8.58
CA PHE A 96 0.99 -2.50 -7.46
C PHE A 96 0.19 -3.81 -7.42
N SER A 97 -1.13 -3.75 -7.62
CA SER A 97 -2.04 -4.90 -7.56
C SER A 97 -1.89 -5.93 -8.69
N LYS A 98 -0.93 -5.73 -9.61
CA LYS A 98 -0.63 -6.64 -10.72
C LYS A 98 0.71 -7.34 -10.57
N PHE A 99 1.46 -7.09 -9.50
CA PHE A 99 2.68 -7.83 -9.23
C PHE A 99 2.35 -9.23 -8.72
N ASP A 100 3.04 -10.20 -9.30
CA ASP A 100 3.14 -11.58 -8.84
C ASP A 100 4.63 -11.92 -8.57
N ASP A 101 4.89 -13.15 -8.11
CA ASP A 101 6.24 -13.61 -7.79
C ASP A 101 7.19 -13.57 -9.00
N GLU A 102 6.68 -13.82 -10.20
CA GLU A 102 7.47 -13.81 -11.43
C GLU A 102 7.91 -12.38 -11.76
N LEU A 103 6.98 -11.42 -11.76
CA LEU A 103 7.26 -10.01 -12.02
C LEU A 103 8.16 -9.41 -10.95
N MET A 104 7.95 -9.74 -9.68
CA MET A 104 8.82 -9.30 -8.58
C MET A 104 10.26 -9.79 -8.79
N ARG A 105 10.46 -11.07 -9.11
CA ARG A 105 11.80 -11.62 -9.31
C ARG A 105 12.46 -11.09 -10.59
N THR A 106 11.73 -11.14 -11.71
CA THR A 106 12.30 -10.85 -13.03
C THR A 106 12.46 -9.36 -13.31
N ARG A 107 11.55 -8.51 -12.80
CA ARG A 107 11.56 -7.07 -13.10
C ARG A 107 12.01 -6.19 -11.94
N LEU A 108 11.85 -6.63 -10.70
CA LEU A 108 12.26 -5.85 -9.53
C LEU A 108 13.58 -6.34 -8.92
N GLY A 109 14.02 -7.56 -9.25
CA GLY A 109 15.26 -8.14 -8.74
C GLY A 109 15.23 -8.33 -7.23
N VAL A 110 14.06 -8.65 -6.67
CA VAL A 110 13.87 -8.86 -5.23
C VAL A 110 13.87 -10.35 -4.91
N SER A 111 14.61 -10.71 -3.87
CA SER A 111 14.55 -12.02 -3.23
C SER A 111 13.76 -11.95 -1.93
N VAL A 112 12.93 -12.96 -1.65
CA VAL A 112 12.14 -13.04 -0.42
C VAL A 112 12.76 -14.05 0.53
N ILE A 113 12.91 -13.66 1.79
CA ILE A 113 13.45 -14.46 2.89
C ILE A 113 12.33 -14.65 3.93
N ASP A 114 11.98 -15.90 4.19
CA ASP A 114 10.94 -16.28 5.13
C ASP A 114 11.53 -16.61 6.51
N ILE A 115 11.10 -15.87 7.53
CA ILE A 115 11.37 -16.19 8.93
C ILE A 115 10.23 -17.05 9.45
N ARG A 116 10.59 -18.27 9.87
CA ARG A 116 9.63 -19.23 10.43
C ARG A 116 9.51 -19.03 11.93
N CYS A 117 8.32 -18.70 12.40
CA CYS A 117 7.99 -18.62 13.82
C CYS A 117 6.63 -19.28 14.05
N GLN A 118 6.44 -19.89 15.22
CA GLN A 118 5.22 -20.64 15.51
C GLN A 118 4.07 -19.72 15.95
N SER A 119 4.40 -18.54 16.49
CA SER A 119 3.41 -17.58 16.98
C SER A 119 3.90 -16.14 16.94
N ALA A 120 2.96 -15.19 16.96
CA ALA A 120 3.26 -13.77 17.11
C ALA A 120 4.01 -13.47 18.41
N LYS A 121 3.71 -14.18 19.50
CA LYS A 121 4.40 -14.02 20.78
C LYS A 121 5.88 -14.40 20.67
N GLU A 122 6.17 -15.58 20.12
CA GLU A 122 7.54 -16.04 19.91
C GLU A 122 8.31 -15.06 19.01
N PHE A 123 7.70 -14.63 17.90
CA PHE A 123 8.31 -13.66 17.00
C PHE A 123 8.59 -12.32 17.70
N GLY A 124 7.63 -11.81 18.49
CA GLY A 124 7.78 -10.59 19.27
C GLY A 124 8.89 -10.69 20.33
N ASP A 125 8.94 -11.77 21.10
CA ASP A 125 9.98 -12.02 22.11
C ASP A 125 11.37 -12.08 21.48
N ASN A 126 11.48 -12.76 20.33
CA ASN A 126 12.72 -12.86 19.56
C ASN A 126 13.15 -11.50 19.00
N MET A 127 12.22 -10.72 18.45
CA MET A 127 12.48 -9.36 17.97
C MET A 127 12.94 -8.44 19.11
N ILE A 128 12.28 -8.46 20.27
CA ILE A 128 12.69 -7.67 21.45
C ILE A 128 14.11 -8.04 21.86
N THR A 129 14.43 -9.33 21.92
CA THR A 129 15.77 -9.81 22.29
C THR A 129 16.82 -9.31 21.31
N ALA A 130 16.55 -9.43 20.00
CA ALA A 130 17.47 -8.98 18.96
C ALA A 130 17.65 -7.45 18.95
N LEU A 131 16.56 -6.71 19.16
CA LEU A 131 16.57 -5.25 19.23
C LEU A 131 17.25 -4.74 20.51
N HIS A 132 17.18 -5.46 21.62
CA HIS A 132 17.84 -5.06 22.87
C HIS A 132 19.36 -4.95 22.71
N LEU A 133 19.92 -5.75 21.79
CA LEU A 133 21.34 -5.74 21.44
C LEU A 133 21.69 -4.72 20.33
N HIS A 134 20.70 -4.03 19.76
CA HIS A 134 20.91 -3.14 18.63
C HIS A 134 21.10 -1.68 19.09
N PRO A 135 22.19 -0.99 18.69
CA PRO A 135 22.53 0.34 19.22
C PRO A 135 21.54 1.45 18.82
N LEU A 136 20.79 1.27 17.73
CA LEU A 136 19.77 2.23 17.28
C LEU A 136 18.37 1.91 17.79
N SER A 137 18.21 0.82 18.54
CA SER A 137 16.94 0.45 19.14
C SER A 137 16.52 1.48 20.18
N ARG A 138 15.22 1.69 20.34
CA ARG A 138 14.66 2.76 21.15
C ARG A 138 13.53 2.22 22.00
N GLN A 139 13.39 2.70 23.23
CA GLN A 139 12.13 2.57 23.99
C GLN A 139 11.61 1.13 24.15
N LEU A 140 12.45 0.10 24.03
CA LEU A 140 11.99 -1.28 24.18
C LEU A 140 11.36 -1.54 25.54
N PRO A 141 11.96 -1.11 26.68
CA PRO A 141 11.31 -1.31 27.98
C PRO A 141 9.97 -0.60 28.05
N ASP A 142 9.88 0.60 27.47
CA ASP A 142 8.64 1.38 27.46
C ASP A 142 7.56 0.70 26.63
N ILE A 143 7.89 0.19 25.42
CA ILE A 143 6.96 -0.58 24.57
C ILE A 143 6.44 -1.80 25.32
N VAL A 144 7.33 -2.60 25.92
CA VAL A 144 6.94 -3.80 26.67
C VAL A 144 6.04 -3.44 27.86
N ASN A 145 6.40 -2.38 28.60
CA ASN A 145 5.62 -1.92 29.76
C ASN A 145 4.26 -1.35 29.34
N ALA A 146 4.18 -0.58 28.26
CA ALA A 146 2.93 0.00 27.77
C ALA A 146 1.95 -1.11 27.34
N VAL A 147 2.42 -2.09 26.58
CA VAL A 147 1.57 -3.22 26.18
C VAL A 147 1.22 -4.11 27.38
N GLY A 148 2.18 -4.41 28.25
CA GLY A 148 1.95 -5.24 29.43
C GLY A 148 1.01 -4.60 30.46
N GLY A 149 1.01 -3.27 30.56
CA GLY A 149 0.16 -2.49 31.46
C GLY A 149 -1.19 -2.08 30.86
N CYS A 150 -1.35 -2.14 29.54
CA CYS A 150 -2.60 -1.75 28.89
C CYS A 150 -3.71 -2.79 29.09
N ASN A 151 -4.92 -2.31 29.38
CA ASN A 151 -6.11 -3.15 29.46
C ASN A 151 -6.80 -3.24 28.08
N PHE A 152 -6.46 -4.28 27.31
CA PHE A 152 -7.05 -4.53 25.99
C PHE A 152 -8.48 -5.10 26.02
N GLN A 153 -9.17 -5.14 27.16
CA GLN A 153 -10.57 -5.62 27.22
C GLN A 153 -11.53 -4.77 26.38
N SER A 154 -11.30 -3.45 26.28
CA SER A 154 -12.14 -2.58 25.44
C SER A 154 -11.92 -2.88 23.96
N MET A 155 -10.67 -3.06 23.55
CA MET A 155 -10.32 -3.46 22.18
C MET A 155 -10.90 -4.83 21.83
N SER A 156 -10.74 -5.84 22.69
CA SER A 156 -11.30 -7.18 22.50
C SER A 156 -12.82 -7.14 22.30
N ARG A 157 -13.55 -6.36 23.12
CA ARG A 157 -15.00 -6.14 22.96
C ARG A 157 -15.35 -5.48 21.63
N LEU A 158 -14.56 -4.49 21.20
CA LEU A 158 -14.79 -3.77 19.96
C LEU A 158 -14.53 -4.65 18.74
N LEU A 159 -13.46 -5.45 18.73
CA LEU A 159 -13.19 -6.43 17.67
C LEU A 159 -14.32 -7.46 17.59
N ASN A 160 -14.76 -8.02 18.73
CA ASN A 160 -15.91 -8.93 18.75
C ASN A 160 -17.18 -8.26 18.21
N MET A 161 -17.46 -7.03 18.62
CA MET A 161 -18.59 -6.26 18.12
C MET A 161 -18.53 -6.07 16.60
N ILE A 162 -17.39 -5.63 16.05
CA ILE A 162 -17.18 -5.50 14.60
C ILE A 162 -17.47 -6.83 13.91
N SER A 163 -16.91 -7.93 14.43
CA SER A 163 -17.12 -9.26 13.85
C SER A 163 -18.58 -9.73 13.89
N SER A 164 -19.38 -9.28 14.87
CA SER A 164 -20.77 -9.68 15.03
C SER A 164 -21.76 -8.78 14.29
N ALA A 165 -21.41 -7.50 14.10
CA ALA A 165 -22.32 -6.47 13.62
C ALA A 165 -22.09 -6.07 12.15
N VAL A 166 -20.87 -6.23 11.64
CA VAL A 166 -20.52 -5.83 10.27
C VAL A 166 -20.85 -6.95 9.31
N ASN A 167 -21.60 -6.60 8.26
CA ASN A 167 -22.00 -7.54 7.22
C ASN A 167 -20.74 -8.10 6.52
N THR A 168 -20.81 -9.38 6.15
CA THR A 168 -19.79 -10.24 5.50
C THR A 168 -19.14 -9.72 4.21
N LYS A 169 -19.29 -8.45 3.81
CA LYS A 169 -18.46 -7.87 2.75
C LYS A 169 -17.01 -7.87 3.24
N PRO A 170 -16.14 -8.76 2.72
CA PRO A 170 -14.87 -9.06 3.37
C PRO A 170 -13.95 -7.85 3.49
N GLU A 171 -14.01 -6.95 2.50
CA GLU A 171 -13.12 -5.79 2.41
C GLU A 171 -13.45 -4.69 3.44
N ALA A 172 -14.72 -4.32 3.56
CA ALA A 172 -15.13 -3.26 4.50
C ALA A 172 -14.94 -3.71 5.95
N SER A 173 -15.24 -4.97 6.26
CA SER A 173 -15.03 -5.53 7.59
C SER A 173 -13.54 -5.61 7.94
N GLY A 174 -12.70 -6.08 7.00
CA GLY A 174 -11.24 -6.13 7.19
C GLY A 174 -10.67 -4.76 7.55
N ARG A 175 -11.04 -3.72 6.80
CA ARG A 175 -10.62 -2.33 7.06
C ARG A 175 -11.06 -1.84 8.44
N MET A 176 -12.27 -2.15 8.90
CA MET A 176 -12.71 -1.74 10.25
C MET A 176 -11.88 -2.40 11.37
N PHE A 177 -11.47 -3.66 11.21
CA PHE A 177 -10.55 -4.28 12.16
C PHE A 177 -9.20 -3.57 12.15
N ILE A 178 -8.62 -3.37 10.95
CA ILE A 178 -7.31 -2.76 10.76
C ILE A 178 -7.30 -1.34 11.34
N ASP A 179 -8.31 -0.52 11.04
CA ASP A 179 -8.47 0.83 11.59
C ASP A 179 -8.38 0.81 13.13
N GLN A 180 -9.05 -0.14 13.78
CA GLN A 180 -9.00 -0.25 15.23
C GLN A 180 -7.61 -0.60 15.77
N TRP A 181 -6.88 -1.49 15.08
CA TRP A 181 -5.49 -1.81 15.44
C TRP A 181 -4.58 -0.59 15.27
N LEU A 182 -4.71 0.14 14.17
CA LEU A 182 -3.87 1.29 13.87
C LEU A 182 -4.14 2.48 14.80
N LEU A 183 -5.40 2.73 15.14
CA LEU A 183 -5.79 3.78 16.09
C LEU A 183 -5.28 3.47 17.51
N GLU A 184 -5.41 2.22 17.95
CA GLU A 184 -4.88 1.81 19.26
C GLU A 184 -3.34 1.89 19.29
N SER A 185 -2.67 1.48 18.21
CA SER A 185 -1.22 1.63 18.06
C SER A 185 -0.80 3.10 18.08
N ALA A 186 -1.57 4.00 17.46
CA ALA A 186 -1.30 5.45 17.49
C ALA A 186 -1.44 6.03 18.89
N ASN A 187 -2.49 5.63 19.64
CA ASN A 187 -2.68 6.04 21.03
C ASN A 187 -1.53 5.58 21.91
N LEU A 188 -1.13 4.31 21.82
CA LEU A 188 -0.01 3.79 22.60
C LEU A 188 1.32 4.44 22.21
N THR A 189 1.54 4.73 20.92
CA THR A 189 2.75 5.45 20.47
C THR A 189 2.80 6.86 21.07
N TRP A 190 1.67 7.57 21.12
CA TRP A 190 1.57 8.88 21.76
C TRP A 190 1.95 8.84 23.25
N ASP A 191 1.42 7.86 23.98
CA ASP A 191 1.67 7.67 25.41
C ASP A 191 3.13 7.29 25.70
N LEU A 192 3.70 6.38 24.90
CA LEU A 192 5.10 5.95 24.98
C LEU A 192 6.06 7.13 24.83
N GLU A 193 5.76 7.98 23.86
CA GLU A 193 6.64 9.07 23.51
C GLU A 193 6.47 10.28 24.44
N LYS A 194 5.46 10.26 25.31
CA LYS A 194 5.08 11.39 26.17
C LYS A 194 4.88 12.68 25.37
N GLY A 195 4.33 12.54 24.16
CA GLY A 195 4.17 13.63 23.21
C GLY A 195 5.43 14.02 22.43
N ARG A 196 6.61 13.41 22.67
CA ARG A 196 7.84 13.72 21.92
C ARG A 196 7.77 13.34 20.44
N PHE A 197 6.86 12.45 20.08
CA PHE A 197 6.56 12.12 18.70
C PHE A 197 5.07 12.15 18.47
N HIS A 198 4.71 12.55 17.26
CA HIS A 198 3.36 12.47 16.76
C HIS A 198 3.27 11.35 15.74
N SER A 199 2.20 10.57 15.83
CA SER A 199 1.85 9.56 14.83
C SER A 199 0.85 10.15 13.85
N ILE A 200 1.18 10.13 12.56
CA ILE A 200 0.26 10.48 11.48
C ILE A 200 -0.13 9.21 10.76
N LEU A 201 -1.42 8.87 10.81
CA LEU A 201 -2.01 7.81 10.01
C LEU A 201 -2.57 8.40 8.71
N ILE A 202 -2.15 7.85 7.58
CA ILE A 202 -2.42 8.39 6.25
C ILE A 202 -3.13 7.30 5.44
N PRO A 203 -4.47 7.34 5.37
CA PRO A 203 -5.22 6.40 4.55
C PRO A 203 -4.98 6.65 3.06
N GLU A 204 -5.01 5.60 2.26
CA GLU A 204 -4.82 5.62 0.80
C GLU A 204 -3.58 6.42 0.39
N CYS A 205 -2.45 6.15 1.05
CA CYS A 205 -1.23 6.91 0.85
C CYS A 205 -0.70 6.68 -0.58
N GLN A 206 -0.84 7.69 -1.44
CA GLN A 206 -0.30 7.66 -2.80
C GLN A 206 1.23 7.60 -2.75
N ILE A 207 1.80 6.48 -3.20
CA ILE A 207 3.26 6.30 -3.24
C ILE A 207 3.83 6.83 -4.55
N SER A 208 3.17 6.50 -5.65
CA SER A 208 3.69 6.74 -6.99
C SER A 208 2.57 6.99 -7.99
N ASP A 209 2.68 8.07 -8.77
CA ASP A 209 1.69 8.48 -9.75
C ASP A 209 2.37 8.69 -11.11
N LEU A 210 1.79 8.10 -12.15
CA LEU A 210 2.24 8.22 -13.53
C LEU A 210 2.27 9.67 -14.01
N ARG A 211 1.41 10.52 -13.44
CA ARG A 211 1.25 11.91 -13.84
C ARG A 211 2.38 12.81 -13.37
N THR A 212 3.05 12.48 -12.28
CA THR A 212 4.05 13.38 -11.69
C THR A 212 5.46 12.85 -11.97
N ALA A 213 5.82 11.79 -11.27
CA ALA A 213 7.09 11.10 -11.40
C ALA A 213 6.89 9.69 -10.86
N PRO A 214 6.52 8.71 -11.71
CA PRO A 214 6.38 7.33 -11.29
C PRO A 214 7.72 6.80 -10.76
N ALA A 215 7.68 5.95 -9.74
CA ALA A 215 8.82 5.20 -9.29
C ALA A 215 9.36 4.35 -10.43
N ARG A 216 10.63 4.57 -10.79
CA ARG A 216 11.31 3.88 -11.88
C ARG A 216 12.33 2.91 -11.29
N ILE A 217 12.13 1.62 -11.55
CA ILE A 217 13.04 0.56 -11.13
C ILE A 217 13.69 -0.04 -12.37
N ILE A 218 15.01 -0.25 -12.29
CA ILE A 218 15.81 -0.83 -13.36
C ILE A 218 16.43 -2.11 -12.83
N HIS A 219 16.17 -3.23 -13.50
CA HIS A 219 16.78 -4.53 -13.18
C HIS A 219 17.13 -5.28 -14.45
N GLY A 220 18.43 -5.46 -14.72
CA GLY A 220 18.92 -6.03 -15.97
C GLY A 220 18.44 -5.23 -17.18
N ARG A 221 17.73 -5.88 -18.10
CA ARG A 221 17.13 -5.25 -19.30
C ARG A 221 15.73 -4.66 -19.06
N TYR A 222 15.19 -4.78 -17.85
CA TYR A 222 13.83 -4.37 -17.53
C TYR A 222 13.81 -2.99 -16.90
N VAL A 223 12.95 -2.11 -17.43
CA VAL A 223 12.57 -0.85 -16.80
C VAL A 223 11.11 -0.97 -16.41
N THR A 224 10.82 -0.76 -15.14
CA THR A 224 9.46 -0.87 -14.60
C THR A 224 9.09 0.44 -13.93
N TYR A 225 8.06 1.08 -14.47
CA TYR A 225 7.39 2.20 -13.84
C TYR A 225 6.27 1.63 -12.97
N ILE A 226 6.33 1.91 -11.67
CA ILE A 226 5.34 1.40 -10.72
C ILE A 226 4.44 2.53 -10.27
N THR A 227 3.13 2.27 -10.16
CA THR A 227 2.13 3.25 -9.73
C THR A 227 1.14 2.66 -8.73
N GLY A 228 0.56 3.54 -7.91
CA GLY A 228 -0.51 3.23 -6.98
C GLY A 228 -0.31 3.83 -5.59
N SER A 229 -1.16 3.38 -4.67
CA SER A 229 -1.17 3.69 -3.24
C SER A 229 -0.89 2.44 -2.39
N THR A 230 -0.66 2.66 -1.11
CA THR A 230 -0.84 1.65 -0.05
C THR A 230 -2.09 2.03 0.76
N ASP A 231 -2.78 1.06 1.34
CA ASP A 231 -4.00 1.34 2.08
C ASP A 231 -3.78 2.27 3.28
N TYR A 232 -2.66 2.10 4.00
CA TYR A 232 -2.27 3.03 5.05
C TYR A 232 -0.76 3.24 5.11
N ALA A 233 -0.35 4.46 5.43
CA ALA A 233 1.00 4.74 5.91
C ALA A 233 0.92 5.30 7.33
N PHE A 234 1.82 4.84 8.19
CA PHE A 234 1.94 5.33 9.56
C PHE A 234 3.31 5.97 9.71
N TRP A 235 3.31 7.26 10.02
CA TRP A 235 4.50 8.08 10.12
C TRP A 235 4.68 8.61 11.53
N SER A 236 5.75 8.21 12.23
CA SER A 236 6.14 8.80 13.51
C SER A 236 7.15 9.92 13.31
N ILE A 237 6.83 11.10 13.83
CA ILE A 237 7.58 12.35 13.62
C ILE A 237 7.90 13.00 14.97
N PRO A 238 9.15 13.43 15.22
CA PRO A 238 9.48 14.24 16.39
C PRO A 238 8.61 15.50 16.50
N GLU A 239 8.18 15.85 17.72
CA GLU A 239 7.32 17.01 18.06
C GLU A 239 7.82 18.31 17.43
N GLU A 240 9.12 18.56 17.52
CA GLU A 240 9.78 19.76 16.98
C GLU A 240 9.59 19.94 15.46
N ARG A 241 9.21 18.90 14.73
CA ARG A 241 8.96 18.93 13.28
C ARG A 241 7.49 18.75 12.91
N PHE A 242 6.63 18.48 13.89
CA PHE A 242 5.24 18.11 13.62
C PHE A 242 4.44 19.25 12.99
N SER A 243 4.51 20.47 13.52
CA SER A 243 3.71 21.60 13.02
C SER A 243 3.96 21.90 11.54
N VAL A 244 5.22 21.89 11.10
CA VAL A 244 5.62 22.15 9.71
C VAL A 244 5.18 21.02 8.77
N LYS A 245 5.22 19.77 9.24
CA LYS A 245 4.92 18.59 8.42
C LYS A 245 3.43 18.29 8.36
N HIS A 246 2.72 18.47 9.46
CA HIS A 246 1.29 18.20 9.57
C HIS A 246 0.47 19.06 8.59
N GLU A 247 0.74 20.37 8.51
CA GLU A 247 0.10 21.26 7.53
C GLU A 247 0.40 20.84 6.09
N ALA A 248 1.62 20.39 5.80
CA ALA A 248 1.99 19.91 4.46
C ALA A 248 1.27 18.59 4.08
N THR A 249 1.08 17.67 5.04
CA THR A 249 0.34 16.41 4.83
C THR A 249 -1.17 16.61 4.70
N LEU A 250 -1.77 17.57 5.42
CA LEU A 250 -3.21 17.84 5.34
C LEU A 250 -3.64 18.41 3.97
N HIS A 251 -2.73 19.04 3.25
CA HIS A 251 -3.04 19.75 2.00
C HIS A 251 -2.48 19.09 0.74
N GLN A 252 -1.72 18.00 0.85
CA GLN A 252 -1.08 17.34 -0.29
C GLN A 252 -1.52 15.88 -0.45
N ASN A 253 -2.10 15.57 -1.61
CA ASN A 253 -2.44 14.21 -2.03
C ASN A 253 -1.21 13.29 -2.27
N ASN A 254 0.02 13.76 -1.99
CA ASN A 254 1.25 13.02 -2.28
C ASN A 254 2.27 13.15 -1.15
N VAL A 255 1.89 12.60 0.01
CA VAL A 255 2.69 12.57 1.24
C VAL A 255 4.10 12.04 0.98
N ILE A 256 4.28 11.03 0.14
CA ILE A 256 5.61 10.48 -0.14
C ILE A 256 6.50 11.53 -0.82
N ASN A 257 5.98 12.36 -1.74
CA ASN A 257 6.73 13.48 -2.28
C ASN A 257 7.05 14.54 -1.20
N THR A 258 6.15 14.81 -0.25
CA THR A 258 6.42 15.67 0.91
C THR A 258 7.52 15.10 1.80
N ILE A 259 7.52 13.78 2.00
CA ILE A 259 8.56 13.01 2.68
C ILE A 259 9.88 13.10 1.91
N THR A 260 9.88 13.03 0.57
CA THR A 260 11.10 13.20 -0.23
C THR A 260 11.71 14.60 -0.08
N ALA A 261 10.87 15.63 0.09
CA ALA A 261 11.31 17.02 0.29
C ALA A 261 11.83 17.25 1.73
N THR A 262 11.35 16.47 2.69
CA THR A 262 11.76 16.52 4.10
C THR A 262 12.50 15.23 4.46
N LEU A 263 13.81 15.18 4.20
CA LEU A 263 14.69 14.06 4.58
C LEU A 263 14.23 13.45 5.90
N ILE A 264 13.71 12.21 5.83
CA ILE A 264 13.39 11.41 7.00
C ILE A 264 14.65 11.36 7.83
N THR A 265 14.60 11.95 9.01
CA THR A 265 15.74 11.92 9.92
C THR A 265 15.90 10.50 10.43
N PRO A 266 17.08 10.14 10.95
CA PRO A 266 17.25 8.88 11.64
C PRO A 266 16.21 8.63 12.73
N PHE A 267 15.55 9.68 13.25
CA PHE A 267 14.53 9.61 14.30
C PHE A 267 13.11 9.37 13.78
N GLU A 268 12.82 9.67 12.52
CA GLU A 268 11.50 9.44 11.93
C GLU A 268 11.36 7.98 11.47
N THR A 269 10.14 7.46 11.54
CA THR A 269 9.82 6.09 11.11
C THR A 269 8.60 6.10 10.21
N LEU A 270 8.65 5.33 9.13
CA LEU A 270 7.55 5.17 8.20
C LEU A 270 7.32 3.67 8.00
N VAL A 271 6.08 3.23 8.17
CA VAL A 271 5.66 1.85 7.91
C VAL A 271 4.40 1.86 7.06
N PHE A 272 4.32 0.93 6.13
CA PHE A 272 3.11 0.71 5.32
C PHE A 272 2.27 -0.42 5.89
N TYR A 273 0.95 -0.24 5.83
CA TYR A 273 -0.02 -1.29 6.07
C TYR A 273 -0.82 -1.50 4.81
N GLU A 274 -0.77 -2.70 4.28
CA GLU A 274 -1.57 -3.14 3.14
C GLU A 274 -2.67 -4.08 3.65
N ALA A 275 -3.92 -3.71 3.37
CA ALA A 275 -5.10 -4.43 3.78
C ALA A 275 -5.52 -5.42 2.69
N LYS A 276 -5.96 -6.60 3.12
CA LYS A 276 -6.52 -7.65 2.28
C LYS A 276 -7.87 -8.09 2.79
N ARG A 277 -8.60 -8.78 1.92
CA ARG A 277 -9.93 -9.27 2.26
C ARG A 277 -9.80 -10.50 3.15
N ASP A 278 -10.72 -10.63 4.09
CA ASP A 278 -10.83 -11.85 4.89
C ASP A 278 -10.96 -13.10 3.98
N GLY A 279 -10.13 -14.11 4.24
CA GLY A 279 -10.04 -15.34 3.45
C GLY A 279 -9.10 -15.31 2.24
N GLU A 280 -8.44 -14.19 1.94
CA GLU A 280 -7.33 -14.15 0.97
C GLU A 280 -6.02 -14.63 1.63
N ASP A 281 -5.22 -15.42 0.91
CA ASP A 281 -3.88 -15.81 1.39
C ASP A 281 -2.94 -14.60 1.32
N LEU A 282 -2.48 -14.11 2.47
CA LEU A 282 -1.55 -12.99 2.53
C LEU A 282 -0.27 -13.23 1.72
N THR A 283 0.15 -14.48 1.52
CA THR A 283 1.36 -14.84 0.76
C THR A 283 1.24 -14.41 -0.70
N ASP A 284 0.07 -14.54 -1.31
CA ASP A 284 -0.20 -14.17 -2.71
C ASP A 284 -0.06 -12.65 -2.94
N HIS A 285 -0.07 -11.87 -1.85
CA HIS A 285 -0.01 -10.42 -1.87
C HIS A 285 1.36 -9.84 -1.48
N VAL A 286 2.33 -10.69 -1.13
CA VAL A 286 3.72 -10.26 -0.86
C VAL A 286 4.34 -9.50 -2.03
N PRO A 287 4.20 -9.92 -3.30
CA PRO A 287 4.74 -9.16 -4.44
C PRO A 287 4.21 -7.73 -4.53
N GLN A 288 2.93 -7.52 -4.20
CA GLN A 288 2.31 -6.20 -4.21
C GLN A 288 2.95 -5.28 -3.17
N VAL A 289 3.04 -5.72 -1.91
CA VAL A 289 3.60 -4.87 -0.83
C VAL A 289 5.10 -4.65 -1.00
N VAL A 290 5.84 -5.62 -1.54
CA VAL A 290 7.24 -5.45 -1.93
C VAL A 290 7.38 -4.36 -3.00
N ALA A 291 6.52 -4.36 -4.02
CA ALA A 291 6.54 -3.32 -5.06
C ALA A 291 6.23 -1.93 -4.47
N GLN A 292 5.28 -1.83 -3.53
CA GLN A 292 4.96 -0.60 -2.79
C GLN A 292 6.17 -0.08 -2.02
N CYS A 293 6.78 -0.93 -1.20
CA CYS A 293 7.96 -0.57 -0.40
C CYS A 293 9.15 -0.17 -1.27
N LEU A 294 9.44 -0.92 -2.34
CA LEU A 294 10.53 -0.61 -3.26
C LEU A 294 10.31 0.73 -3.98
N ALA A 295 9.09 0.99 -4.44
CA ALA A 295 8.72 2.28 -5.02
C ALA A 295 8.92 3.41 -4.01
N ALA A 296 8.50 3.23 -2.75
CA ALA A 296 8.71 4.21 -1.71
C ALA A 296 10.19 4.41 -1.36
N CYS A 297 11.02 3.36 -1.31
CA CYS A 297 12.47 3.46 -1.16
C CYS A 297 13.09 4.32 -2.27
N VAL A 298 12.73 4.08 -3.54
CA VAL A 298 13.23 4.87 -4.68
C VAL A 298 12.82 6.34 -4.56
N LYS A 299 11.56 6.60 -4.19
CA LYS A 299 11.03 7.96 -4.08
C LYS A 299 11.67 8.70 -2.89
N SER A 300 11.57 8.14 -1.69
CA SER A 300 12.07 8.72 -0.43
C SER A 300 13.58 8.69 -0.28
N LYS A 301 14.28 7.90 -1.10
CA LYS A 301 15.71 7.57 -0.95
C LYS A 301 16.03 6.86 0.36
N LEU A 302 15.03 6.27 1.01
CA LEU A 302 15.25 5.41 2.16
C LEU A 302 15.70 4.02 1.70
N PRO A 303 16.77 3.48 2.30
CA PRO A 303 17.26 2.16 1.93
C PRO A 303 16.34 1.03 2.40
N GLN A 304 15.59 1.24 3.47
CA GLN A 304 14.67 0.26 4.03
C GLN A 304 13.26 0.81 4.20
N MET A 305 12.27 -0.06 4.03
CA MET A 305 10.86 0.25 4.29
C MET A 305 10.18 -0.93 5.00
N PRO A 306 9.86 -0.80 6.30
CA PRO A 306 9.03 -1.76 7.02
C PRO A 306 7.62 -1.78 6.44
N PHE A 307 6.97 -2.94 6.51
CA PHE A 307 5.56 -3.09 6.16
C PHE A 307 4.86 -4.13 7.02
N CYS A 308 3.55 -4.04 7.01
CA CYS A 308 2.61 -5.00 7.54
C CYS A 308 1.58 -5.33 6.45
N LEU A 309 1.29 -6.60 6.27
CA LEU A 309 0.26 -7.10 5.34
C LEU A 309 -0.77 -7.83 6.18
N THR A 310 -2.06 -7.51 6.03
CA THR A 310 -3.07 -7.98 6.98
C THR A 310 -4.49 -8.04 6.42
N THR A 311 -5.29 -9.00 6.90
CA THR A 311 -6.75 -9.05 6.72
C THR A 311 -7.52 -8.44 7.91
N GLY A 312 -6.79 -7.98 8.94
CA GLY A 312 -7.30 -7.62 10.26
C GLY A 312 -7.31 -8.78 11.25
N SER A 313 -7.60 -10.00 10.78
CA SER A 313 -7.50 -11.26 11.54
C SER A 313 -6.16 -11.95 11.33
N GLU A 314 -5.53 -11.83 10.16
CA GLU A 314 -4.20 -12.37 9.91
C GLU A 314 -3.19 -11.24 9.73
N TRP A 315 -1.96 -11.46 10.19
CA TRP A 315 -0.90 -10.45 10.18
C TRP A 315 0.43 -11.05 9.71
N MET A 316 1.08 -10.36 8.77
CA MET A 316 2.42 -10.65 8.32
C MET A 316 3.26 -9.37 8.45
N PHE A 317 4.43 -9.49 9.08
CA PHE A 317 5.35 -8.38 9.30
C PHE A 317 6.57 -8.56 8.41
N GLY A 318 7.04 -7.49 7.78
CA GLY A 318 8.22 -7.58 6.94
C GLY A 318 8.95 -6.27 6.77
N ILE A 319 10.06 -6.35 6.05
CA ILE A 319 10.88 -5.21 5.70
C ILE A 319 11.50 -5.41 4.33
N MET A 320 11.44 -4.37 3.51
CA MET A 320 12.15 -4.27 2.26
C MET A 320 13.50 -3.60 2.48
N ASP A 321 14.58 -4.14 1.90
CA ASP A 321 15.93 -3.59 1.95
C ASP A 321 16.53 -3.49 0.54
N THR A 322 16.92 -2.28 0.18
CA THR A 322 17.54 -1.89 -1.10
C THR A 322 19.02 -1.53 -0.95
N SER A 323 19.57 -1.65 0.26
CA SER A 323 21.00 -1.44 0.52
C SER A 323 21.88 -2.60 0.10
N VAL A 324 21.28 -3.74 -0.24
CA VAL A 324 21.94 -4.96 -0.71
C VAL A 324 21.58 -5.28 -2.16
N THR A 325 22.43 -6.04 -2.85
CA THR A 325 22.18 -6.51 -4.22
C THR A 325 22.33 -8.04 -4.27
N PRO A 326 21.29 -8.79 -4.70
CA PRO A 326 19.96 -8.32 -5.09
C PRO A 326 19.21 -7.67 -3.90
N ASN A 327 18.19 -6.87 -4.21
CA ASN A 327 17.32 -6.32 -3.17
C ASN A 327 16.66 -7.48 -2.41
N THR A 328 16.37 -7.29 -1.12
CA THR A 328 15.81 -8.35 -0.28
C THR A 328 14.55 -7.89 0.45
N CYS A 329 13.54 -8.75 0.49
CA CYS A 329 12.41 -8.63 1.40
C CYS A 329 12.53 -9.73 2.46
N THR A 330 12.57 -9.37 3.74
CA THR A 330 12.51 -10.35 4.85
C THR A 330 11.15 -10.25 5.51
N LYS A 331 10.45 -11.37 5.70
CA LYS A 331 9.10 -11.40 6.25
C LYS A 331 8.88 -12.52 7.26
N SER A 332 7.95 -12.31 8.18
CA SER A 332 7.51 -13.30 9.16
C SER A 332 6.60 -14.36 8.52
N SER A 333 6.29 -15.39 9.32
CA SER A 333 5.11 -16.23 9.08
C SER A 333 3.82 -15.42 9.24
N VAL A 334 2.70 -15.95 8.74
CA VAL A 334 1.37 -15.37 8.99
C VAL A 334 0.94 -15.69 10.42
N PHE A 335 0.47 -14.69 11.15
CA PHE A 335 -0.03 -14.82 12.51
C PHE A 335 -1.54 -14.60 12.55
N ASP A 336 -2.26 -15.59 13.04
CA ASP A 336 -3.72 -15.53 13.19
C ASP A 336 -4.12 -14.86 14.52
N VAL A 337 -5.13 -14.01 14.41
CA VAL A 337 -5.88 -13.37 15.48
C VAL A 337 -7.34 -13.71 15.26
N ASP A 338 -7.89 -14.56 16.11
CA ASP A 338 -9.32 -14.80 16.15
C ASP A 338 -10.05 -13.53 16.62
N CYS A 339 -10.43 -12.65 15.68
CA CYS A 339 -11.13 -11.40 15.97
C CYS A 339 -12.53 -11.59 16.56
N ARG A 340 -13.10 -12.81 16.56
CA ARG A 340 -14.39 -13.11 17.22
C ARG A 340 -14.22 -13.29 18.71
N ALA A 341 -13.11 -13.89 19.14
CA ALA A 341 -12.82 -14.11 20.55
C ALA A 341 -11.32 -13.90 20.83
N PRO A 342 -10.78 -12.68 20.58
CA PRO A 342 -9.34 -12.51 20.60
C PRO A 342 -8.84 -12.62 22.04
N SER A 343 -7.94 -13.58 22.26
CA SER A 343 -7.31 -13.74 23.57
C SER A 343 -6.41 -12.54 23.86
N LEU A 344 -6.44 -12.03 25.10
CA LEU A 344 -5.61 -10.88 25.49
C LEU A 344 -4.11 -11.09 25.18
N PRO A 345 -3.50 -12.28 25.40
CA PRO A 345 -2.11 -12.49 25.04
C PRO A 345 -1.81 -12.35 23.54
N VAL A 346 -2.74 -12.77 22.68
CA VAL A 346 -2.60 -12.59 21.22
C VAL A 346 -2.70 -11.11 20.85
N ILE A 347 -3.67 -10.39 21.44
CA ILE A 347 -3.80 -8.94 21.22
C ILE A 347 -2.52 -8.21 21.64
N GLN A 348 -2.00 -8.54 22.82
CA GLN A 348 -0.75 -7.97 23.32
C GLN A 348 0.41 -8.28 22.36
N SER A 349 0.51 -9.51 21.86
CA SER A 349 1.61 -9.90 20.95
C SER A 349 1.57 -9.11 19.64
N ILE A 350 0.39 -8.97 19.02
CA ILE A 350 0.23 -8.17 17.79
C ILE A 350 0.48 -6.70 18.07
N MET A 351 -0.04 -6.16 19.18
CA MET A 351 0.20 -4.76 19.54
C MET A 351 1.67 -4.46 19.81
N THR A 352 2.40 -5.39 20.45
CA THR A 352 3.85 -5.29 20.59
C THR A 352 4.51 -5.22 19.21
N LEU A 353 4.16 -6.11 18.27
CA LEU A 353 4.75 -6.10 16.93
C LEU A 353 4.42 -4.82 16.15
N LEU A 354 3.19 -4.32 16.23
CA LEU A 354 2.79 -3.04 15.65
C LEU A 354 3.67 -1.91 16.17
N LEU A 355 3.83 -1.80 17.50
CA LEU A 355 4.66 -0.77 18.12
C LEU A 355 6.15 -0.91 17.80
N LEU A 356 6.66 -2.15 17.68
CA LEU A 356 8.02 -2.37 17.22
C LEU A 356 8.20 -1.84 15.77
N TRP A 357 7.25 -2.11 14.88
CA TRP A 357 7.33 -1.64 13.48
C TRP A 357 7.10 -0.14 13.34
N THR A 358 6.31 0.49 14.21
CA THR A 358 6.07 1.94 14.16
C THR A 358 7.14 2.75 14.87
N VAL A 359 7.73 2.27 15.97
CA VAL A 359 8.66 3.08 16.79
C VAL A 359 10.13 2.83 16.45
N GLN A 360 10.49 1.62 16.03
CA GLN A 360 11.89 1.30 15.75
C GLN A 360 12.34 1.84 14.39
N PRO A 361 13.58 2.34 14.28
CA PRO A 361 14.15 2.67 12.97
C PRO A 361 14.19 1.42 12.08
N ALA A 362 13.88 1.60 10.80
CA ALA A 362 13.84 0.52 9.80
C ALA A 362 15.14 -0.31 9.78
N MET A 363 16.30 0.34 9.93
CA MET A 363 17.60 -0.35 10.03
C MET A 363 17.67 -1.30 11.23
N ALA A 364 17.16 -0.90 12.40
CA ALA A 364 17.15 -1.75 13.58
C ALA A 364 16.21 -2.94 13.40
N ILE A 365 15.04 -2.73 12.78
CA ILE A 365 14.10 -3.81 12.43
C ILE A 365 14.79 -4.80 11.48
N ARG A 366 15.46 -4.30 10.44
CA ARG A 366 16.17 -5.12 9.44
C ARG A 366 17.26 -5.98 10.08
N ASP A 367 18.09 -5.39 10.92
CA ASP A 367 19.18 -6.12 11.60
C ASP A 367 18.65 -7.09 12.66
N ALA A 368 17.51 -6.79 13.29
CA ALA A 368 16.88 -7.68 14.26
C ALA A 368 16.24 -8.89 13.58
N ILE A 369 15.45 -8.69 12.52
CA ILE A 369 14.74 -9.77 11.83
C ILE A 369 15.72 -10.73 11.13
N GLN A 370 16.88 -10.24 10.65
CA GLN A 370 17.92 -11.06 10.03
C GLN A 370 18.69 -11.97 11.02
N LYS A 371 18.53 -11.76 12.33
CA LYS A 371 19.13 -12.61 13.37
C LYS A 371 18.22 -13.76 13.81
N LEU A 372 16.97 -13.75 13.35
CA LEU A 372 15.98 -14.79 13.59
C LEU A 372 16.13 -15.88 12.53
#